data_AF-A0A484IF05-F1
#
_entry.id   AF-A0A484IF05-F1
#
_cell.length_a   1.000
_cell.length_b   1.000
_cell.length_c   1.000
_cell.angle_alpha   90.00
_cell.angle_beta   90.00
_cell.angle_gamma   90.00
#
_symmetry.space_group_name_H-M   'P 1'
#
loop_
_entity.id
_entity.type
_entity.pdbx_description
1 polymer ?
#
loop_
_entity_poly.entity_id
_entity_poly.type
_entity_poly.pdbx_seq_one_letter_code
_entity_poly.pdbx_strand_id
1 'polypeptide(L)'
;MNIIYELNPPKILHGESINLVTLRNEVEKFLSRASIVLGITSHVHLTDSVLGMPRLSSITAAQLISKEIEKHTINLTCSMRTRDRNMNSIIQSVADSIILKIKGLLFIQGDKPNYGSWDISSCSPKPTEVIRTLNSLGFGNLINLDLSIPNNISNISNFQKKVRSKPSRLFTQSVGSIEEIRKLKALLETECNQVEDNNTGKGIRNGINLIPCIMVPSPKNQKAANMIGLDWSLYEHNFFEFIEQIRDLGITEILLTSPNSFDEGVEVLKKILN
;
A
#
# COMPACT_ATOMS: atom_id res chain seq x y z
N MET A 1 9.12 6.72 -14.12
CA MET A 1 8.75 6.10 -12.82
C MET A 1 7.24 6.23 -12.66
N ASN A 2 6.54 5.17 -12.24
CA ASN A 2 5.11 5.24 -11.97
C ASN A 2 4.86 5.78 -10.56
N ILE A 3 3.94 6.73 -10.43
CA ILE A 3 3.54 7.28 -9.13
C ILE A 3 2.18 6.69 -8.76
N ILE A 4 2.16 5.84 -7.74
CA ILE A 4 0.95 5.28 -7.15
C ILE A 4 0.46 6.29 -6.12
N TYR A 5 -0.73 6.86 -6.31
CA TYR A 5 -1.29 7.80 -5.34
C TYR A 5 -2.17 7.09 -4.31
N GLU A 6 -1.93 7.33 -3.03
CA GLU A 6 -2.73 6.76 -1.94
C GLU A 6 -4.05 7.53 -1.72
N LEU A 7 -5.16 6.80 -1.71
CA LEU A 7 -6.46 7.33 -1.32
C LEU A 7 -7.06 6.51 -0.17
N ASN A 8 -7.73 7.23 0.73
CA ASN A 8 -8.41 6.66 1.88
C ASN A 8 -9.92 6.54 1.59
N PRO A 9 -10.49 5.32 1.59
CA PRO A 9 -11.93 5.14 1.47
C PRO A 9 -12.71 5.89 2.59
N PRO A 10 -13.96 6.28 2.35
CA PRO A 10 -14.80 6.97 3.34
C PRO A 10 -14.90 6.24 4.67
N LYS A 11 -14.98 6.99 5.77
CA LYS A 11 -15.36 6.44 7.08
C LYS A 11 -16.82 6.00 7.02
N ILE A 12 -17.12 4.87 7.66
CA ILE A 12 -18.51 4.39 7.78
C ILE A 12 -19.20 5.05 8.98
N LEU A 13 -18.45 5.17 10.08
CA LEU A 13 -18.96 5.71 11.34
C LEU A 13 -18.57 7.18 11.51
N HIS A 14 -19.56 7.99 11.88
CA HIS A 14 -19.39 9.39 12.26
C HIS A 14 -19.78 9.52 13.74
N GLY A 15 -18.81 9.30 14.63
CA GLY A 15 -19.07 9.07 16.05
C GLY A 15 -19.35 7.59 16.32
N GLU A 16 -20.48 7.27 16.95
CA GLU A 16 -20.83 5.89 17.33
C GLU A 16 -21.86 5.23 16.40
N SER A 17 -22.41 5.95 15.43
CA SER A 17 -23.48 5.45 14.57
C SER A 17 -23.20 5.66 13.08
N ILE A 18 -23.93 4.87 12.27
CA ILE A 18 -23.95 5.01 10.82
C ILE A 18 -25.02 6.02 10.40
N ASN A 19 -24.68 6.88 9.44
CA ASN A 19 -25.64 7.73 8.74
C ASN A 19 -25.47 7.54 7.23
N LEU A 20 -26.48 6.96 6.58
CA LEU A 20 -26.41 6.63 5.15
C LEU A 20 -26.35 7.87 4.25
N VAL A 21 -26.96 8.99 4.64
CA VAL A 21 -26.88 10.24 3.87
C VAL A 21 -25.45 10.79 3.93
N THR A 22 -24.86 10.86 5.12
CA THR A 22 -23.47 11.28 5.29
C THR A 22 -22.52 10.36 4.53
N LEU A 23 -22.69 9.03 4.64
CA LEU A 23 -21.85 8.07 3.94
C LEU A 23 -21.93 8.24 2.42
N ARG A 24 -23.13 8.45 1.85
CA ARG A 24 -23.28 8.73 0.41
C ARG A 24 -22.53 9.99 0.00
N ASN A 25 -22.69 11.09 0.74
CA ASN A 25 -21.98 12.33 0.46
C ASN A 25 -20.45 12.16 0.53
N GLU A 26 -19.95 11.36 1.47
CA GLU A 26 -18.52 11.06 1.57
C GLU A 26 -18.03 10.13 0.45
N VAL A 27 -18.87 9.21 -0.04
CA VAL A 27 -18.60 8.40 -1.23
C VAL A 27 -18.51 9.28 -2.48
N GLU A 28 -19.42 10.22 -2.68
CA GLU A 28 -19.37 11.17 -3.80
C GLU A 28 -18.10 12.03 -3.78
N LYS A 29 -17.73 12.56 -2.60
CA LYS A 29 -16.47 13.28 -2.43
C LYS A 29 -15.25 12.41 -2.73
N PHE A 30 -15.26 11.16 -2.28
CA PHE A 30 -14.19 10.21 -2.55
C PHE A 30 -14.06 9.92 -4.06
N LEU A 31 -15.18 9.70 -4.76
CA LEU A 31 -15.19 9.47 -6.21
C LEU A 31 -14.72 10.70 -6.99
N SER A 32 -15.13 11.90 -6.58
CA SER A 32 -14.63 13.16 -7.13
C SER A 32 -13.10 13.27 -6.99
N ARG A 33 -12.56 12.98 -5.80
CA ARG A 33 -11.11 12.95 -5.56
C ARG A 33 -10.39 11.88 -6.39
N ALA A 34 -10.97 10.69 -6.48
CA ALA A 34 -10.43 9.61 -7.31
C ALA A 34 -10.39 10.02 -8.78
N SER A 35 -11.43 10.68 -9.29
CA SER A 35 -11.47 11.19 -10.67
C SER A 35 -10.36 12.22 -10.94
N ILE A 36 -10.13 13.17 -10.01
CA ILE A 36 -9.04 14.14 -10.11
C ILE A 36 -7.68 13.45 -10.20
N VAL A 37 -7.40 12.51 -9.28
CA VAL A 37 -6.14 11.77 -9.25
C VAL A 37 -5.96 10.93 -10.51
N LEU A 38 -7.02 10.22 -10.92
CA LEU A 38 -7.02 9.40 -12.12
C LEU A 38 -6.87 10.21 -13.40
N GLY A 39 -7.25 11.50 -13.38
CA GLY A 39 -6.95 12.47 -14.43
C GLY A 39 -5.45 12.72 -14.63
N ILE A 40 -4.61 12.39 -13.65
CA ILE A 40 -3.17 12.70 -13.63
C ILE A 40 -2.32 11.42 -13.69
N THR A 41 -2.67 10.38 -12.91
CA THR A 41 -1.98 9.08 -12.89
C THR A 41 -2.97 7.94 -13.13
N SER A 42 -2.52 6.85 -13.75
CA SER A 42 -3.32 5.62 -13.85
C SER A 42 -3.22 4.73 -12.61
N HIS A 43 -2.37 5.06 -11.63
CA HIS A 43 -2.06 4.18 -10.50
C HIS A 43 -2.60 4.74 -9.18
N VAL A 44 -3.50 4.00 -8.53
CA VAL A 44 -4.10 4.37 -7.25
C VAL A 44 -3.99 3.21 -6.27
N HIS A 45 -3.61 3.52 -5.03
CA HIS A 45 -3.66 2.59 -3.90
C HIS A 45 -4.78 2.98 -2.96
N LEU A 46 -5.65 2.04 -2.61
CA LEU A 46 -6.75 2.24 -1.67
C LEU A 46 -6.43 1.59 -0.32
N THR A 47 -6.37 2.39 0.73
CA THR A 47 -6.09 1.88 2.08
C THR A 47 -7.29 1.13 2.68
N ASP A 48 -7.06 0.30 3.69
CA ASP A 48 -8.12 -0.43 4.39
C ASP A 48 -8.09 -0.09 5.88
N SER A 49 -9.11 0.67 6.32
CA SER A 49 -9.43 0.90 7.74
C SER A 49 -8.23 1.39 8.59
N VAL A 50 -7.55 2.42 8.10
CA VAL A 50 -6.42 3.11 8.76
C VAL A 50 -6.78 3.58 10.17
N LEU A 51 -5.87 3.43 11.15
CA LEU A 51 -6.06 3.76 12.58
C LEU A 51 -7.18 2.98 13.28
N GLY A 52 -7.47 1.76 12.81
CA GLY A 52 -8.51 0.92 13.41
C GLY A 52 -9.94 1.42 13.17
N MET A 53 -10.10 2.46 12.35
CA MET A 53 -11.39 3.09 12.07
C MET A 53 -12.15 2.32 10.98
N PRO A 54 -13.43 1.96 11.19
CA PRO A 54 -14.26 1.37 10.15
C PRO A 54 -14.41 2.31 8.96
N ARG A 55 -13.91 1.87 7.82
CA ARG A 55 -14.03 2.53 6.51
C ARG A 55 -14.68 1.58 5.52
N LEU A 56 -15.20 2.14 4.44
CA LEU A 56 -15.61 1.32 3.30
C LEU A 56 -14.42 0.45 2.88
N SER A 57 -14.66 -0.83 2.60
CA SER A 57 -13.57 -1.73 2.22
C SER A 57 -12.86 -1.18 0.98
N SER A 58 -11.53 -1.34 0.93
CA SER A 58 -10.71 -0.92 -0.21
C SER A 58 -11.17 -1.57 -1.52
N ILE A 59 -11.61 -2.83 -1.48
CA ILE A 59 -12.12 -3.58 -2.64
C ILE A 59 -13.48 -3.01 -3.11
N THR A 60 -14.39 -2.70 -2.19
CA THR A 60 -15.66 -2.05 -2.54
C THR A 60 -15.42 -0.66 -3.11
N ALA A 61 -14.50 0.11 -2.52
CA ALA A 61 -14.11 1.42 -3.06
C ALA A 61 -13.51 1.30 -4.47
N ALA A 62 -12.70 0.28 -4.73
CA ALA A 62 -12.17 -0.02 -6.08
C ALA A 62 -13.29 -0.35 -7.07
N GLN A 63 -14.28 -1.14 -6.66
CA GLN A 63 -15.45 -1.44 -7.47
C GLN A 63 -16.24 -0.18 -7.83
N LEU A 64 -16.46 0.72 -6.87
CA LEU A 64 -17.15 1.99 -7.12
C LEU A 64 -16.39 2.87 -8.11
N ILE A 65 -15.07 3.02 -7.92
CA ILE A 65 -14.21 3.74 -8.87
C ILE A 65 -14.33 3.14 -10.28
N SER A 66 -14.24 1.82 -10.39
CA SER A 66 -14.26 1.13 -11.68
C SER A 66 -15.60 1.22 -12.42
N LYS A 67 -16.71 1.44 -11.69
CA LYS A 67 -18.04 1.62 -12.27
C LYS A 67 -18.28 3.06 -12.72
N GLU A 68 -17.84 4.03 -11.91
CA GLU A 68 -18.17 5.45 -12.12
C GLU A 68 -17.15 6.17 -13.02
N ILE A 69 -15.93 5.65 -13.12
CA ILE A 69 -14.84 6.28 -13.86
C ILE A 69 -14.49 5.41 -15.06
N GLU A 70 -15.04 5.78 -16.23
CA GLU A 70 -14.80 5.11 -17.51
C GLU A 70 -13.36 5.38 -18.02
N LYS A 71 -12.37 4.71 -17.42
CA LYS A 71 -11.02 4.63 -17.95
C LYS A 71 -10.61 3.17 -18.15
N HIS A 72 -10.22 2.85 -19.38
CA HIS A 72 -9.81 1.48 -19.76
C HIS A 72 -8.49 1.02 -19.12
N THR A 73 -7.72 1.92 -18.49
CA THR A 73 -6.36 1.64 -18.01
C THR A 73 -6.14 2.08 -16.56
N ILE A 74 -7.09 1.78 -15.66
CA ILE A 74 -6.92 2.06 -14.23
C ILE A 74 -6.17 0.90 -13.55
N ASN A 75 -5.06 1.21 -12.90
CA ASN A 75 -4.30 0.29 -12.06
C ASN A 75 -4.64 0.51 -10.58
N LEU A 76 -5.68 -0.18 -10.11
CA LEU A 76 -6.07 -0.15 -8.70
C LEU A 76 -5.31 -1.21 -7.90
N THR A 77 -4.81 -0.82 -6.75
CA THR A 77 -4.29 -1.74 -5.73
C THR A 77 -4.96 -1.44 -4.41
N CYS A 78 -5.11 -2.45 -3.56
CA CYS A 78 -5.84 -2.30 -2.31
C CYS A 78 -5.05 -2.85 -1.13
N SER A 79 -5.05 -2.16 0.00
CA SER A 79 -4.64 -2.75 1.27
C SER A 79 -5.69 -3.76 1.74
N MET A 80 -5.24 -4.80 2.43
CA MET A 80 -6.09 -5.76 3.13
C MET A 80 -5.50 -6.07 4.50
N ARG A 81 -6.23 -5.67 5.56
CA ARG A 81 -5.85 -6.02 6.94
C ARG A 81 -6.11 -7.51 7.22
N THR A 82 -5.20 -8.18 7.93
CA THR A 82 -5.40 -9.58 8.34
C THR A 82 -5.94 -9.72 9.76
N ARG A 83 -5.74 -8.72 10.62
CA ARG A 83 -6.09 -8.77 12.06
C ARG A 83 -7.53 -9.18 12.36
N ASP A 84 -8.49 -8.78 11.54
CA ASP A 84 -9.92 -8.98 11.80
C ASP A 84 -10.55 -9.99 10.82
N ARG A 85 -9.73 -10.81 10.15
CA ARG A 85 -10.18 -11.74 9.12
C ARG A 85 -9.62 -13.14 9.37
N ASN A 86 -10.44 -14.15 9.10
CA ASN A 86 -9.97 -15.53 8.97
C ASN A 86 -9.56 -15.81 7.51
N MET A 87 -8.93 -16.97 7.28
CA MET A 87 -8.43 -17.31 5.94
C MET A 87 -9.53 -17.43 4.89
N ASN A 88 -10.73 -17.92 5.23
CA ASN A 88 -11.85 -18.02 4.29
C ASN A 88 -12.29 -16.63 3.79
N SER A 89 -12.44 -15.67 4.70
CA SER A 89 -12.76 -14.28 4.36
C SER A 89 -11.69 -13.64 3.47
N ILE A 90 -10.41 -13.95 3.74
CA ILE A 90 -9.30 -13.48 2.92
C ILE A 90 -9.37 -14.09 1.51
N ILE A 91 -9.54 -15.40 1.38
CA ILE A 91 -9.64 -16.09 0.08
C ILE A 91 -10.80 -15.54 -0.75
N GLN A 92 -11.97 -15.34 -0.13
CA GLN A 92 -13.13 -14.72 -0.78
C GLN A 92 -12.79 -13.32 -1.30
N SER A 93 -12.18 -12.49 -0.45
CA SER A 93 -11.81 -11.12 -0.82
C SER A 93 -10.76 -11.08 -1.96
N VAL A 94 -9.84 -12.04 -1.99
CA VAL A 94 -8.85 -12.17 -3.08
C VAL A 94 -9.53 -12.58 -4.39
N ALA A 95 -10.46 -13.54 -4.33
CA ALA A 95 -11.25 -13.95 -5.50
C ALA A 95 -12.09 -12.78 -6.06
N ASP A 96 -12.75 -12.02 -5.20
CA ASP A 96 -13.50 -10.81 -5.59
C ASP A 96 -12.58 -9.80 -6.27
N SER A 97 -11.37 -9.61 -5.72
CA SER A 97 -10.37 -8.68 -6.28
C SER A 97 -9.93 -9.08 -7.69
N ILE A 98 -9.77 -10.39 -7.94
CA ILE A 98 -9.43 -10.92 -9.27
C ILE A 98 -10.57 -10.67 -10.27
N ILE A 99 -11.82 -10.95 -9.88
CA ILE A 99 -13.00 -10.71 -10.72
C ILE A 99 -13.13 -9.23 -11.07
N LEU A 100 -12.85 -8.36 -10.10
CA LEU A 100 -12.86 -6.90 -10.26
C LEU A 100 -11.62 -6.35 -10.99
N LYS A 101 -10.69 -7.22 -11.42
CA LYS A 101 -9.44 -6.84 -12.10
C LYS A 101 -8.57 -5.86 -11.30
N ILE A 102 -8.60 -5.96 -9.96
CA ILE A 102 -7.68 -5.22 -9.09
C ILE A 102 -6.26 -5.77 -9.32
N LYS A 103 -5.29 -4.88 -9.56
CA LYS A 103 -3.92 -5.23 -9.95
C LYS A 103 -3.15 -5.95 -8.83
N GLY A 104 -3.42 -5.60 -7.57
CA GLY A 104 -2.69 -6.17 -6.45
C GLY A 104 -3.29 -5.86 -5.08
N LEU A 105 -2.96 -6.72 -4.12
CA LEU A 105 -3.37 -6.62 -2.73
C LEU A 105 -2.16 -6.52 -1.80
N LEU A 106 -2.10 -5.44 -1.02
CA LEU A 106 -1.11 -5.22 0.03
C LEU A 106 -1.61 -5.78 1.36
N PHE A 107 -1.02 -6.89 1.80
CA PHE A 107 -1.38 -7.51 3.07
C PHE A 107 -0.65 -6.85 4.24
N ILE A 108 -1.42 -6.36 5.20
CA ILE A 108 -0.92 -5.72 6.42
C ILE A 108 -1.60 -6.35 7.63
N GLN A 109 -0.90 -6.36 8.77
CA GLN A 109 -1.56 -6.77 10.02
C GLN A 109 -2.72 -5.81 10.32
N GLY A 110 -2.47 -4.50 10.18
CA GLY A 110 -3.43 -3.46 10.49
C GLY A 110 -3.42 -3.05 11.96
N ASP A 111 -3.92 -1.85 12.23
CA ASP A 111 -4.05 -1.29 13.56
C ASP A 111 -5.15 -1.99 14.35
N LYS A 112 -5.08 -1.91 15.69
CA LYS A 112 -6.15 -2.42 16.56
C LYS A 112 -7.46 -1.70 16.23
N PRO A 113 -8.58 -2.42 16.03
CA PRO A 113 -9.88 -1.78 15.83
C PRO A 113 -10.27 -0.90 17.03
N ASN A 114 -10.95 0.21 16.76
CA ASN A 114 -11.45 1.10 17.81
C ASN A 114 -12.76 0.59 18.44
N TYR A 115 -13.38 -0.43 17.83
CA TYR A 115 -14.63 -1.02 18.24
C TYR A 115 -14.45 -2.53 18.43
N GLY A 116 -15.10 -3.09 19.44
CA GLY A 116 -14.95 -4.48 19.85
C GLY A 116 -13.91 -4.65 20.96
N SER A 117 -14.27 -5.43 21.98
CA SER A 117 -13.46 -5.66 23.18
C SER A 117 -12.41 -6.77 23.00
N TRP A 118 -12.52 -7.57 21.95
CA TRP A 118 -11.66 -8.72 21.71
C TRP A 118 -10.60 -8.41 20.67
N ASP A 119 -9.34 -8.34 21.10
CA ASP A 119 -8.21 -8.32 20.19
C ASP A 119 -7.99 -9.76 19.67
N ILE A 120 -8.65 -10.10 18.56
CA ILE A 120 -8.51 -11.41 17.90
C ILE A 120 -7.15 -11.53 17.18
N SER A 121 -6.26 -10.53 17.32
CA SER A 121 -4.96 -10.52 16.63
C SER A 121 -4.10 -11.76 16.91
N SER A 122 -4.23 -12.39 18.07
CA SER A 122 -3.52 -13.64 18.40
C SER A 122 -3.98 -14.83 17.55
N CYS A 123 -5.24 -14.85 17.11
CA CYS A 123 -5.81 -15.87 16.24
C CYS A 123 -5.80 -15.45 14.76
N SER A 124 -5.51 -14.19 14.45
CA SER A 124 -5.46 -13.68 13.09
C SER A 124 -4.23 -14.19 12.34
N PRO A 125 -4.37 -14.56 11.05
CA PRO A 125 -3.24 -15.03 10.28
C PRO A 125 -2.26 -13.89 10.04
N LYS A 126 -0.96 -14.17 10.19
CA LYS A 126 0.09 -13.19 9.91
C LYS A 126 0.13 -12.91 8.40
N PRO A 127 0.38 -11.66 7.96
CA PRO A 127 0.45 -11.34 6.53
C PRO A 127 1.39 -12.24 5.73
N THR A 128 2.56 -12.61 6.29
CA THR A 128 3.50 -13.53 5.64
C THR A 128 2.95 -14.94 5.47
N GLU A 129 2.14 -15.40 6.40
CA GLU A 129 1.45 -16.69 6.31
C GLU A 129 0.35 -16.65 5.25
N VAL A 130 -0.43 -15.56 5.23
CA VAL A 130 -1.46 -15.34 4.22
C VAL A 130 -0.88 -15.39 2.81
N ILE A 131 0.20 -14.64 2.54
CA ILE A 131 0.87 -14.64 1.23
C ILE A 131 1.32 -16.04 0.84
N ARG A 132 1.98 -16.76 1.75
CA ARG A 132 2.48 -18.12 1.50
C ARG A 132 1.33 -19.08 1.17
N THR A 133 0.23 -19.02 1.92
CA THR A 133 -0.95 -19.85 1.67
C THR A 133 -1.59 -19.50 0.32
N LEU A 134 -1.80 -18.22 0.02
CA LEU A 134 -2.37 -17.78 -1.26
C LEU A 134 -1.49 -18.18 -2.45
N ASN A 135 -0.17 -18.04 -2.34
CA ASN A 135 0.78 -18.50 -3.34
C ASN A 135 0.70 -20.02 -3.54
N SER A 136 0.61 -20.81 -2.45
CA SER A 136 0.47 -22.27 -2.56
C SER A 136 -0.85 -22.71 -3.22
N LEU A 137 -1.89 -21.88 -3.12
CA LEU A 137 -3.19 -22.07 -3.78
C LEU A 137 -3.23 -21.53 -5.21
N GLY A 138 -2.13 -20.95 -5.72
CA GLY A 138 -2.01 -20.44 -7.09
C GLY A 138 -2.53 -19.02 -7.31
N PHE A 139 -2.99 -18.31 -6.26
CA PHE A 139 -3.49 -16.93 -6.41
C PHE A 139 -2.42 -15.94 -6.86
N GLY A 140 -1.15 -16.16 -6.50
CA GLY A 140 -0.03 -15.30 -6.91
C GLY A 140 0.21 -15.26 -8.42
N ASN A 141 -0.36 -16.20 -9.19
CA ASN A 141 -0.32 -16.19 -10.65
C ASN A 141 -1.42 -15.30 -11.27
N LEU A 142 -2.44 -14.92 -10.48
CA LEU A 142 -3.65 -14.24 -10.94
C LEU A 142 -3.70 -12.78 -10.48
N ILE A 143 -3.08 -12.46 -9.34
CA ILE A 143 -3.06 -11.12 -8.75
C ILE A 143 -1.74 -10.90 -8.01
N ASN A 144 -1.26 -9.66 -7.98
CA ASN A 144 -0.07 -9.33 -7.20
C ASN A 144 -0.39 -9.41 -5.69
N LEU A 145 0.44 -10.14 -4.96
CA LEU A 145 0.30 -10.33 -3.52
C LEU A 145 1.48 -9.63 -2.85
N ASP A 146 1.23 -8.47 -2.25
CA ASP A 146 2.26 -7.57 -1.75
C ASP A 146 2.33 -7.57 -0.22
N LEU A 147 3.50 -7.19 0.33
CA LEU A 147 3.71 -7.03 1.77
C LEU A 147 4.25 -5.64 2.11
N SER A 148 4.01 -5.18 3.33
CA SER A 148 4.69 -4.00 3.86
C SER A 148 6.00 -4.35 4.57
N ILE A 149 6.94 -3.42 4.66
CA ILE A 149 8.17 -3.49 5.46
C ILE A 149 8.41 -2.14 6.15
N PRO A 150 9.10 -2.10 7.31
CA PRO A 150 9.49 -0.82 7.89
C PRO A 150 10.52 -0.09 7.00
N ASN A 151 10.65 1.22 7.20
CA ASN A 151 11.68 2.04 6.56
C ASN A 151 13.10 1.72 7.08
N ASN A 152 13.21 1.10 8.25
CA ASN A 152 14.45 0.59 8.82
C ASN A 152 14.27 -0.85 9.35
N ILE A 153 15.13 -1.77 8.91
CA ILE A 153 15.08 -3.18 9.33
C ILE A 153 15.93 -3.38 10.58
N SER A 154 15.27 -3.54 11.73
CA SER A 154 15.95 -3.91 12.99
C SER A 154 16.06 -5.42 13.21
N ASN A 155 15.19 -6.21 12.58
CA ASN A 155 15.17 -7.67 12.73
C ASN A 155 15.27 -8.35 11.36
N ILE A 156 16.48 -8.78 11.01
CA ILE A 156 16.79 -9.44 9.73
C ILE A 156 15.99 -10.73 9.56
N SER A 157 15.81 -11.54 10.61
CA SER A 157 15.03 -12.79 10.52
C SER A 157 13.58 -12.53 10.08
N ASN A 158 12.94 -11.48 10.60
CA ASN A 158 11.59 -11.10 10.19
C ASN A 158 11.55 -10.58 8.75
N PHE A 159 12.55 -9.83 8.32
CA PHE A 159 12.68 -9.39 6.93
C PHE A 159 12.83 -10.59 5.98
N GLN A 160 13.73 -11.52 6.29
CA GLN A 160 13.94 -12.75 5.52
C GLN A 160 12.66 -13.58 5.41
N LYS A 161 11.87 -13.68 6.48
CA LYS A 161 10.56 -14.35 6.44
C LYS A 161 9.59 -13.68 5.46
N LYS A 162 9.61 -12.33 5.36
CA LYS A 162 8.80 -11.60 4.37
C LYS A 162 9.28 -11.90 2.94
N VAL A 163 10.58 -11.81 2.68
CA VAL A 163 11.17 -12.14 1.36
C VAL A 163 10.85 -13.58 0.95
N ARG A 164 11.07 -14.56 1.84
CA ARG A 164 10.80 -15.99 1.58
C ARG A 164 9.33 -16.33 1.37
N SER A 165 8.40 -15.47 1.80
CA SER A 165 6.98 -15.65 1.47
C SER A 165 6.66 -15.39 -0.01
N LYS A 166 7.63 -14.86 -0.77
CA LYS A 166 7.55 -14.55 -2.20
C LYS A 166 6.42 -13.57 -2.53
N PRO A 167 6.36 -12.39 -1.89
CA PRO A 167 5.45 -11.34 -2.32
C PRO A 167 5.87 -10.80 -3.70
N SER A 168 4.92 -10.29 -4.47
CA SER A 168 5.20 -9.63 -5.74
C SER A 168 5.99 -8.33 -5.52
N ARG A 169 5.63 -7.55 -4.48
CA ARG A 169 6.26 -6.28 -4.13
C ARG A 169 6.33 -6.08 -2.61
N LEU A 170 7.29 -5.25 -2.18
CA LEU A 170 7.44 -4.77 -0.81
C LEU A 170 7.23 -3.27 -0.72
N PHE A 171 6.19 -2.85 -0.01
CA PHE A 171 5.90 -1.46 0.28
C PHE A 171 6.60 -1.03 1.56
N THR A 172 7.38 0.05 1.52
CA THR A 172 7.97 0.57 2.76
C THR A 172 6.93 1.34 3.58
N GLN A 173 7.14 1.44 4.88
CA GLN A 173 6.63 2.57 5.64
C GLN A 173 7.25 3.87 5.08
N SER A 174 6.63 5.03 5.34
CA SER A 174 7.15 6.30 4.87
C SER A 174 8.63 6.48 5.20
N VAL A 175 9.44 6.76 4.18
CA VAL A 175 10.90 6.92 4.32
C VAL A 175 11.26 8.38 4.54
N GLY A 176 12.30 8.60 5.34
CA GLY A 176 12.83 9.92 5.69
C GLY A 176 14.03 10.35 4.84
N SER A 177 14.69 9.42 4.15
CA SER A 177 15.92 9.70 3.41
C SER A 177 16.17 8.75 2.25
N ILE A 178 17.06 9.17 1.34
CA ILE A 178 17.52 8.32 0.23
C ILE A 178 18.36 7.15 0.74
N GLU A 179 19.06 7.34 1.87
CA GLU A 179 19.89 6.29 2.48
C GLU A 179 19.08 5.12 3.01
N GLU A 180 17.88 5.37 3.55
CA GLU A 180 16.95 4.30 3.93
C GLU A 180 16.58 3.44 2.72
N ILE A 181 16.23 4.07 1.60
CA ILE A 181 15.88 3.37 0.36
C ILE A 181 17.07 2.56 -0.16
N ARG A 182 18.27 3.17 -0.20
CA ARG A 182 19.49 2.50 -0.66
C ARG A 182 19.84 1.27 0.18
N LYS A 183 19.74 1.38 1.51
CA LYS A 183 19.95 0.26 2.44
C LYS A 183 18.93 -0.86 2.24
N LEU A 184 17.65 -0.52 2.14
CA LEU A 184 16.58 -1.49 1.90
C LEU A 184 16.76 -2.21 0.56
N LYS A 185 17.11 -1.47 -0.49
CA LYS A 185 17.38 -2.04 -1.82
C LYS A 185 18.55 -3.01 -1.80
N ALA A 186 19.69 -2.61 -1.24
CA ALA A 186 20.87 -3.46 -1.13
C ALA A 186 20.60 -4.73 -0.30
N LEU A 187 19.84 -4.60 0.80
CA LEU A 187 19.44 -5.74 1.61
C LEU A 187 18.51 -6.69 0.84
N LEU A 188 17.53 -6.15 0.11
CA LEU A 188 16.62 -6.95 -0.72
C LEU A 188 17.36 -7.68 -1.84
N GLU A 189 18.29 -7.00 -2.53
CA GLU A 189 19.16 -7.60 -3.56
C GLU A 189 20.00 -8.74 -2.98
N THR A 190 20.60 -8.53 -1.80
CA THR A 190 21.38 -9.56 -1.09
C THR A 190 20.53 -10.78 -0.76
N GLU A 191 19.35 -10.60 -0.20
CA GLU A 191 18.47 -11.72 0.16
C GLU A 191 17.92 -12.43 -1.07
N CYS A 192 17.54 -11.71 -2.13
CA CYS A 192 17.06 -12.35 -3.37
C CYS A 192 18.14 -13.19 -4.04
N ASN A 193 19.39 -12.73 -4.01
CA ASN A 193 20.53 -13.47 -4.56
C ASN A 193 20.89 -14.72 -3.74
N GLN A 194 20.59 -14.75 -2.43
CA GLN A 194 20.79 -15.92 -1.59
C GLN A 194 19.67 -16.97 -1.72
N VAL A 195 18.49 -16.58 -2.24
CA VAL A 195 17.43 -17.52 -2.62
C VAL A 195 17.71 -18.06 -4.02
N GLU A 196 18.89 -18.66 -4.23
CA GLU A 196 19.13 -19.52 -5.38
C GLU A 196 18.43 -20.87 -5.15
N ASP A 197 17.61 -21.26 -6.11
CA ASP A 197 16.89 -22.52 -6.12
C ASP A 197 17.88 -23.62 -6.54
N ASN A 198 18.33 -24.44 -5.59
CA ASN A 198 19.26 -25.57 -5.78
C ASN A 198 18.77 -26.64 -6.79
N ASN A 199 17.60 -26.47 -7.42
CA ASN A 199 16.96 -27.47 -8.27
C ASN A 199 16.73 -27.05 -9.74
N THR A 200 17.07 -25.83 -10.17
CA THR A 200 16.74 -25.42 -11.56
C THR A 200 17.84 -24.76 -12.38
N GLY A 201 18.99 -24.40 -11.80
CA GLY A 201 20.13 -23.82 -12.55
C GLY A 201 19.79 -22.57 -13.39
N LYS A 202 18.61 -21.98 -13.18
CA LYS A 202 18.11 -20.76 -13.80
C LYS A 202 17.90 -19.75 -12.68
N GLY A 203 18.81 -18.79 -12.56
CA GLY A 203 18.68 -17.69 -11.62
C GLY A 203 17.30 -17.04 -11.75
N ILE A 204 16.54 -17.00 -10.66
CA ILE A 204 15.23 -16.36 -10.61
C ILE A 204 15.47 -14.84 -10.71
N ARG A 205 15.55 -14.33 -11.94
CA ARG A 205 15.66 -12.89 -12.25
C ARG A 205 14.32 -12.15 -12.21
N ASN A 206 13.32 -12.65 -11.48
CA ASN A 206 12.13 -11.86 -11.17
C ASN A 206 12.19 -11.49 -9.68
N GLY A 207 13.03 -10.49 -9.40
CA GLY A 207 13.21 -9.93 -8.06
C GLY A 207 11.91 -9.31 -7.54
N ILE A 208 11.75 -9.35 -6.22
CA ILE A 208 10.66 -8.66 -5.54
C ILE A 208 10.87 -7.14 -5.72
N ASN A 209 9.86 -6.40 -6.18
CA ASN A 209 10.03 -4.96 -6.37
C ASN A 209 9.89 -4.21 -5.03
N LEU A 210 10.80 -3.28 -4.77
CA LEU A 210 10.69 -2.35 -3.64
C LEU A 210 9.87 -1.12 -4.07
N ILE A 211 8.87 -0.76 -3.26
CA ILE A 211 7.98 0.39 -3.48
C ILE A 211 8.14 1.35 -2.28
N PRO A 212 9.02 2.35 -2.38
CA PRO A 212 9.17 3.38 -1.35
C PRO A 212 7.86 4.17 -1.17
N CYS A 213 7.42 4.31 0.07
CA CYS A 213 6.34 5.21 0.45
C CYS A 213 6.90 6.59 0.78
N ILE A 214 6.44 7.61 0.07
CA ILE A 214 6.90 8.99 0.20
C ILE A 214 5.73 9.84 0.67
N MET A 215 5.86 10.48 1.84
CA MET A 215 4.86 11.40 2.33
C MET A 215 5.15 12.80 1.79
N VAL A 216 4.11 13.48 1.29
CA VAL A 216 4.23 14.87 0.83
C VAL A 216 4.50 15.79 2.03
N PRO A 217 5.63 16.52 2.06
CA PRO A 217 5.92 17.48 3.11
C PRO A 217 4.91 18.60 3.10
N SER A 218 4.21 18.78 4.22
CA SER A 218 3.36 19.94 4.40
C SER A 218 2.94 20.16 5.84
N PRO A 219 2.53 21.39 6.22
CA PRO A 219 2.04 21.68 7.56
C PRO A 219 0.88 20.76 7.98
N LYS A 220 0.00 20.40 7.05
CA LYS A 220 -1.15 19.52 7.30
C LYS A 220 -0.72 18.06 7.51
N ASN A 221 0.32 17.61 6.81
CA ASN A 221 0.83 16.25 6.96
C ASN A 221 1.75 16.07 8.18
N GLN A 222 2.29 17.14 8.77
CA GLN A 222 3.22 17.06 9.91
C GLN A 222 2.68 16.21 11.06
N LYS A 223 1.39 16.35 11.39
CA LYS A 223 0.77 15.54 12.45
C LYS A 223 0.83 14.04 12.15
N ALA A 224 0.58 13.65 10.89
CA ALA A 224 0.65 12.26 10.47
C ALA A 224 2.10 11.75 10.47
N ALA A 225 3.06 12.55 10.01
CA ALA A 225 4.48 12.24 10.05
C ALA A 225 4.95 11.97 11.49
N ASN A 226 4.62 12.87 12.42
CA ASN A 226 4.99 12.73 13.83
C ASN A 226 4.40 11.46 14.47
N MET A 227 3.14 11.11 14.14
CA MET A 227 2.48 9.91 14.68
C MET A 227 3.21 8.61 14.30
N ILE A 228 3.88 8.58 13.15
CA ILE A 228 4.63 7.41 12.68
C ILE A 228 6.14 7.53 12.90
N GLY A 229 6.59 8.61 13.52
CA GLY A 229 8.02 8.88 13.74
C GLY A 229 8.79 9.17 12.44
N LEU A 230 8.14 9.72 11.42
CA LEU A 230 8.79 10.14 10.18
C LEU A 230 9.46 11.50 10.36
N ASP A 231 10.74 11.57 10.02
CA ASP A 231 11.49 12.80 9.80
C ASP A 231 11.78 12.95 8.30
N TRP A 232 11.23 13.99 7.68
CA TRP A 232 11.43 14.31 6.25
C TRP A 232 12.33 15.53 6.02
N SER A 233 12.97 16.05 7.07
CA SER A 233 13.81 17.26 6.99
C SER A 233 14.87 17.18 5.89
N LEU A 234 15.31 15.97 5.55
CA LEU A 234 16.28 15.71 4.50
C LEU A 234 15.76 15.90 3.07
N TYR A 235 14.44 15.97 2.86
CA TYR A 235 13.86 16.18 1.53
C TYR A 235 12.77 17.25 1.46
N GLU A 236 12.33 17.84 2.56
CA GLU A 236 11.20 18.76 2.56
C GLU A 236 11.40 20.02 1.69
N HIS A 237 12.65 20.48 1.58
CA HIS A 237 13.00 21.65 0.77
C HIS A 237 13.40 21.31 -0.67
N ASN A 238 13.74 20.04 -0.96
CA ASN A 238 14.22 19.58 -2.27
C ASN A 238 13.45 18.33 -2.73
N PHE A 239 12.14 18.30 -2.52
CA PHE A 239 11.31 17.12 -2.73
C PHE A 239 11.45 16.49 -4.12
N PHE A 240 11.48 17.31 -5.19
CA PHE A 240 11.60 16.80 -6.55
C PHE A 240 12.98 16.19 -6.85
N GLU A 241 14.05 16.79 -6.33
CA GLU A 241 15.39 16.22 -6.42
C GLU A 241 15.44 14.86 -5.70
N PHE A 242 14.79 14.76 -4.54
CA PHE A 242 14.67 13.49 -3.83
C PHE A 242 13.94 12.42 -4.66
N ILE A 243 12.88 12.77 -5.38
CA ILE A 243 12.20 11.85 -6.32
C ILE A 243 13.14 11.42 -7.46
N GLU A 244 13.96 12.32 -8.02
CA GLU A 244 14.95 11.95 -9.04
C GLU A 244 16.04 11.04 -8.49
N GLN A 245 16.54 11.29 -7.27
CA GLN A 245 17.49 10.40 -6.61
C GLN A 245 16.94 8.99 -6.42
N ILE A 246 15.64 8.85 -6.12
CA ILE A 246 14.97 7.54 -6.04
C ILE A 246 14.96 6.83 -7.40
N ARG A 247 14.68 7.58 -8.47
CA ARG A 247 14.71 7.08 -9.84
C ARG A 247 16.11 6.61 -10.24
N ASP A 248 17.16 7.34 -9.86
CA ASP A 248 18.55 7.00 -10.12
C ASP A 248 19.00 5.70 -9.42
N LEU A 249 18.33 5.31 -8.33
CA LEU A 249 18.52 4.00 -7.70
C LEU A 249 17.91 2.84 -8.50
N GLY A 250 17.23 3.11 -9.63
CA GLY A 250 16.53 2.12 -10.45
C GLY A 250 15.16 1.72 -9.91
N ILE A 251 14.57 2.51 -9.01
CA ILE A 251 13.20 2.29 -8.52
C ILE A 251 12.21 2.75 -9.60
N THR A 252 11.34 1.84 -10.02
CA THR A 252 10.40 2.09 -11.12
C THR A 252 9.02 2.58 -10.66
N GLU A 253 8.67 2.35 -9.39
CA GLU A 253 7.39 2.71 -8.80
C GLU A 253 7.58 3.26 -7.38
N ILE A 254 6.85 4.32 -7.03
CA ILE A 254 6.74 4.82 -5.65
C ILE A 254 5.27 4.95 -5.23
N LEU A 255 5.02 4.88 -3.93
CA LEU A 255 3.73 5.23 -3.33
C LEU A 255 3.81 6.65 -2.78
N LEU A 256 3.00 7.57 -3.32
CA LEU A 256 2.86 8.94 -2.82
C LEU A 256 1.66 9.00 -1.86
N THR A 257 1.89 9.45 -0.63
CA THR A 257 0.82 9.63 0.38
C THR A 257 0.74 11.08 0.85
N SER A 258 -0.49 11.58 1.00
CA SER A 258 -0.78 12.90 1.56
C SER A 258 -2.06 12.83 2.41
N PRO A 259 -2.01 12.18 3.58
CA PRO A 259 -3.20 11.72 4.30
C PRO A 259 -4.10 12.85 4.79
N ASN A 260 -3.53 14.02 5.06
CA ASN A 260 -4.24 15.19 5.59
C ASN A 260 -4.31 16.35 4.61
N SER A 261 -3.75 16.21 3.40
CA SER A 261 -3.68 17.31 2.43
C SER A 261 -3.84 16.85 0.99
N PHE A 262 -5.10 16.65 0.58
CA PHE A 262 -5.40 16.18 -0.76
C PHE A 262 -4.90 17.13 -1.85
N ASP A 263 -5.15 18.43 -1.72
CA ASP A 263 -4.83 19.42 -2.76
C ASP A 263 -3.31 19.55 -2.97
N GLU A 264 -2.53 19.65 -1.90
CA GLU A 264 -1.06 19.70 -1.98
C GLU A 264 -0.50 18.39 -2.57
N GLY A 265 -1.10 17.25 -2.22
CA GLY A 265 -0.72 15.96 -2.80
C GLY A 265 -0.96 15.89 -4.31
N VAL A 266 -2.10 16.44 -4.78
CA VAL A 266 -2.43 16.55 -6.21
C VAL A 266 -1.49 17.51 -6.93
N GLU A 267 -1.15 18.65 -6.34
CA GLU A 267 -0.19 19.60 -6.92
C GLU A 267 1.20 18.99 -7.09
N VAL A 268 1.68 18.28 -6.06
CA VAL A 268 2.95 17.55 -6.12
C VAL A 268 2.88 16.46 -7.19
N LEU A 269 1.81 15.66 -7.22
CA LEU A 269 1.62 14.61 -8.22
C LEU A 269 1.69 15.17 -9.66
N LYS A 270 1.04 16.31 -9.93
CA LYS A 270 1.10 16.98 -11.24
C LYS A 270 2.51 17.41 -11.59
N LYS A 271 3.26 17.96 -10.62
CA LYS A 271 4.63 18.44 -10.84
C LYS A 271 5.63 17.29 -11.09
N ILE A 272 5.41 16.11 -10.52
CA ILE A 272 6.28 14.93 -10.77
C ILE A 272 6.07 14.34 -12.17
N LEU A 273 4.84 14.41 -12.69
CA LEU A 273 4.43 13.73 -13.93
C LEU A 273 4.38 14.64 -15.17
N ASN A 274 4.61 15.93 -14.99
CA ASN A 274 4.85 16.90 -16.07
C ASN A 274 6.34 16.95 -16.42
#